data_AF-A0A7X1TR70-F1
#
_entry.id   AF-A0A7X1TR70-F1
#
_cell.length_a   1.000
_cell.length_b   1.000
_cell.length_c   1.000
_cell.angle_alpha   90.00
_cell.angle_beta   90.00
_cell.angle_gamma   90.00
#
_symmetry.space_group_name_H-M   'P 1'
#
loop_
_entity.id
_entity.type
_entity.pdbx_description
1 polymer ?
#
loop_
_entity_poly.entity_id
_entity_poly.type
_entity_poly.pdbx_seq_one_letter_code
_entity_poly.pdbx_strand_id
1 'polypeptide(L)'
;MSDFDALQAAIRRRASERQAEARACEALLNALYHALRTASGPGLPLNNVSLDLVPDPAATLRPPPPGGWHAAWFRLGLCEVLVRVRREGGAFVGEYGQGLSFRLEDMGEDALIALARRMLRDLTAVYAETAGPGSGALN
;
A
#
# COMPACT_ATOMS: atom_id res chain seq x y z
N MET A 1 -9.34 -39.38 -8.67
CA MET A 1 -9.07 -38.17 -7.85
C MET A 1 -9.95 -37.07 -8.40
N SER A 2 -10.71 -36.37 -7.56
CA SER A 2 -11.67 -35.36 -8.04
C SER A 2 -10.97 -34.03 -8.36
N ASP A 3 -11.59 -33.21 -9.22
CA ASP A 3 -11.10 -31.84 -9.49
C ASP A 3 -11.04 -30.99 -8.22
N PHE A 4 -11.94 -31.26 -7.26
CA PHE A 4 -11.92 -30.64 -5.94
C PHE A 4 -10.65 -30.99 -5.16
N ASP A 5 -10.26 -32.27 -5.12
CA ASP A 5 -9.03 -32.70 -4.43
C ASP A 5 -7.79 -32.10 -5.08
N ALA A 6 -7.79 -32.00 -6.41
CA ALA A 6 -6.72 -31.36 -7.17
C ALA A 6 -6.56 -29.87 -6.81
N LEU A 7 -7.68 -29.13 -6.69
CA LEU A 7 -7.68 -27.74 -6.24
C LEU A 7 -7.14 -27.62 -4.80
N GLN A 8 -7.62 -28.45 -3.88
CA GLN A 8 -7.16 -28.44 -2.48
C GLN A 8 -5.65 -28.74 -2.37
N ALA A 9 -5.17 -29.73 -3.12
CA ALA A 9 -3.75 -30.07 -3.17
C ALA A 9 -2.90 -28.93 -3.74
N ALA A 10 -3.37 -28.27 -4.80
CA ALA A 10 -2.69 -27.12 -5.40
C ALA A 10 -2.57 -25.94 -4.42
N ILE A 11 -3.65 -25.61 -3.70
CA ILE A 11 -3.68 -24.53 -2.69
C ILE A 11 -2.70 -24.82 -1.54
N ARG A 12 -2.65 -26.08 -1.08
CA ARG A 12 -1.75 -26.52 0.00
C ARG A 12 -0.29 -26.49 -0.41
N ARG A 13 0.04 -26.95 -1.63
CA ARG A 13 1.41 -26.93 -2.16
C ARG A 13 2.01 -25.53 -2.22
N ARG A 14 1.17 -24.50 -2.39
CA ARG A 14 1.57 -23.09 -2.46
C ARG A 14 1.45 -22.34 -1.14
N ALA A 15 1.13 -23.02 -0.03
CA ALA A 15 0.85 -22.36 1.24
C ALA A 15 2.05 -21.59 1.81
N SER A 16 3.25 -22.18 1.75
CA SER A 16 4.48 -21.54 2.25
C SER A 16 4.88 -20.32 1.43
N GLU A 17 4.80 -20.40 0.10
CA GLU A 17 5.09 -19.30 -0.82
C GLU A 17 4.14 -18.12 -0.56
N ARG A 18 2.82 -18.37 -0.50
CA ARG A 18 1.83 -17.34 -0.15
C ARG A 18 2.10 -16.70 1.21
N GLN A 19 2.49 -17.49 2.20
CA GLN A 19 2.79 -16.97 3.54
C GLN A 19 4.06 -16.12 3.56
N ALA A 20 5.10 -16.51 2.82
CA ALA A 20 6.33 -15.74 2.69
C ALA A 20 6.09 -14.39 2.00
N GLU A 21 5.32 -14.40 0.91
CA GLU A 21 4.92 -13.17 0.20
C GLU A 21 4.08 -12.25 1.07
N ALA A 22 3.09 -12.79 1.80
CA ALA A 22 2.26 -12.02 2.72
C ALA A 22 3.12 -11.31 3.77
N ARG A 23 4.04 -12.05 4.42
CA ARG A 23 4.96 -11.48 5.40
C ARG A 23 5.85 -10.39 4.81
N ALA A 24 6.36 -10.58 3.59
CA ALA A 24 7.19 -9.57 2.93
C ALA A 24 6.40 -8.30 2.61
N CYS A 25 5.16 -8.44 2.13
CA CYS A 25 4.28 -7.32 1.82
C CYS A 25 3.84 -6.57 3.09
N GLU A 26 3.46 -7.31 4.14
CA GLU A 26 3.15 -6.73 5.45
C GLU A 26 4.34 -6.02 6.07
N ALA A 27 5.56 -6.56 5.92
CA ALA A 27 6.79 -5.90 6.36
C ALA A 27 7.00 -4.56 5.64
N LEU A 28 6.75 -4.49 4.32
CA LEU A 28 6.81 -3.23 3.59
C LEU A 28 5.77 -2.23 4.11
N LEU A 29 4.51 -2.65 4.30
CA LEU A 29 3.45 -1.77 4.77
C LEU A 29 3.77 -1.21 6.17
N ASN A 30 4.31 -2.03 7.06
CA ASN A 30 4.79 -1.58 8.37
C ASN A 30 5.99 -0.63 8.26
N ALA A 31 6.97 -0.92 7.40
CA ALA A 31 8.12 -0.05 7.20
C ALA A 31 7.71 1.33 6.62
N LEU A 32 6.77 1.33 5.67
CA LEU A 32 6.17 2.54 5.12
C LEU A 32 5.41 3.34 6.19
N TYR A 33 4.69 2.67 7.07
CA TYR A 33 4.02 3.31 8.21
C TYR A 33 5.01 4.05 9.10
N HIS A 34 6.14 3.42 9.43
CA HIS A 34 7.19 4.07 10.21
C HIS A 34 7.83 5.25 9.46
N ALA A 35 8.10 5.11 8.16
CA ALA A 35 8.63 6.18 7.33
C ALA A 35 7.66 7.38 7.22
N LEU A 36 6.35 7.12 7.09
CA LEU A 36 5.33 8.17 7.08
C LEU A 36 5.26 8.92 8.42
N ARG A 37 5.41 8.21 9.54
CA ARG A 37 5.47 8.86 10.87
C ARG A 37 6.62 9.83 11.01
N THR A 38 7.75 9.62 10.35
CA THR A 38 8.96 10.46 10.45
C THR A 38 9.17 11.38 9.25
N ALA A 39 8.28 11.34 8.25
CA ALA A 39 8.46 12.03 6.98
C ALA A 39 8.58 13.56 7.09
N SER A 40 7.97 14.17 8.11
CA SER A 40 8.03 15.62 8.42
C SER A 40 9.37 16.09 8.99
N GLY A 41 10.31 15.17 9.22
CA GLY A 41 11.65 15.47 9.71
C GLY A 41 11.89 15.07 11.18
N PRO A 42 13.16 15.09 11.62
CA PRO A 42 13.53 14.71 12.99
C PRO A 42 12.79 15.55 14.04
N GLY A 43 12.16 14.90 15.01
CA GLY A 43 11.44 15.57 16.11
C GLY A 43 10.03 16.08 15.78
N LEU A 44 9.52 15.85 14.57
CA LEU A 44 8.16 16.23 14.17
C LEU A 44 7.32 15.00 13.74
N PRO A 45 7.13 13.99 14.61
CA PRO A 45 6.37 12.82 14.21
C PRO A 45 4.91 13.19 13.92
N LEU A 46 4.37 12.63 12.84
CA LEU A 46 2.92 12.69 12.61
C LEU A 46 2.24 11.81 13.67
N ASN A 47 1.70 12.43 14.71
CA ASN A 47 1.09 11.72 15.85
C ASN A 47 -0.17 10.94 15.48
N ASN A 48 -0.84 11.32 14.40
CA ASN A 48 -2.11 10.75 13.95
C ASN A 48 -1.96 9.80 12.75
N VAL A 49 -0.85 9.08 12.68
CA VAL A 49 -0.68 8.00 11.69
C VAL A 49 -1.10 6.67 12.29
N SER A 50 -2.00 5.95 11.62
CA SER A 50 -2.32 4.55 11.94
C SER A 50 -2.29 3.67 10.70
N LEU A 51 -2.03 2.38 10.92
CA LEU A 51 -2.03 1.33 9.91
C LEU A 51 -3.08 0.28 10.28
N ASP A 52 -3.95 -0.07 9.35
CA ASP A 52 -4.90 -1.18 9.48
C ASP A 52 -4.79 -2.13 8.29
N LEU A 53 -4.36 -3.37 8.54
CA LEU A 53 -4.18 -4.38 7.51
C LEU A 53 -5.54 -4.96 7.13
N VAL A 54 -5.87 -4.94 5.83
CA VAL A 54 -7.16 -5.41 5.31
C VAL A 54 -6.99 -6.35 4.13
N PRO A 55 -7.94 -7.27 3.88
CA PRO A 55 -7.97 -7.99 2.61
C PRO A 55 -8.05 -7.02 1.44
N ASP A 56 -7.36 -7.32 0.33
CA ASP A 56 -7.48 -6.52 -0.88
C ASP A 56 -8.94 -6.47 -1.36
N PRO A 57 -9.57 -5.29 -1.47
CA PRO A 57 -10.97 -5.18 -1.88
C PRO A 57 -11.21 -5.64 -3.32
N ALA A 58 -10.18 -5.67 -4.18
CA ALA A 58 -10.29 -6.15 -5.55
C ALA A 58 -10.03 -7.66 -5.71
N ALA A 59 -9.63 -8.37 -4.64
CA ALA A 59 -9.33 -9.78 -4.72
C ALA A 59 -10.60 -10.64 -4.83
N THR A 60 -10.65 -11.48 -5.86
CA THR A 60 -11.80 -12.38 -6.15
C THR A 60 -11.59 -13.80 -5.66
N LEU A 61 -10.38 -14.18 -5.25
CA LEU A 61 -10.03 -15.52 -4.79
C LEU A 61 -9.56 -15.50 -3.33
N ARG A 62 -10.03 -16.47 -2.54
CA ARG A 62 -9.60 -16.69 -1.16
C ARG A 62 -9.28 -18.18 -0.93
N PRO A 63 -8.05 -18.53 -0.50
CA PRO A 63 -6.90 -17.63 -0.29
C PRO A 63 -6.38 -17.01 -1.61
N PRO A 64 -5.70 -15.86 -1.56
CA PRO A 64 -5.13 -15.25 -2.76
C PRO A 64 -4.05 -16.18 -3.35
N PRO A 65 -3.92 -16.28 -4.69
CA PRO A 65 -2.80 -16.97 -5.30
C PRO A 65 -1.48 -16.21 -5.04
N PRO A 66 -0.31 -16.87 -5.23
CA PRO A 66 0.98 -16.18 -5.22
C PRO A 66 1.01 -14.98 -6.19
N GLY A 67 1.71 -13.91 -5.81
CA GLY A 67 1.72 -12.63 -6.54
C GLY A 67 0.46 -11.77 -6.35
N GLY A 68 -0.43 -12.17 -5.43
CA GLY A 68 -1.62 -11.40 -5.07
C GLY A 68 -1.30 -10.06 -4.41
N TRP A 69 -2.30 -9.18 -4.40
CA TRP A 69 -2.21 -7.88 -3.70
C TRP A 69 -2.48 -8.03 -2.21
N HIS A 70 -1.73 -7.27 -1.41
CA HIS A 70 -1.89 -7.09 0.02
C HIS A 70 -2.22 -5.63 0.29
N ALA A 71 -3.16 -5.35 1.19
CA ALA A 71 -3.69 -4.01 1.36
C ALA A 71 -3.68 -3.55 2.82
N ALA A 72 -3.58 -2.24 3.00
CA ALA A 72 -3.78 -1.59 4.29
C ALA A 72 -4.35 -0.19 4.13
N TRP A 73 -5.18 0.21 5.09
CA TRP A 73 -5.55 1.61 5.27
C TRP A 73 -4.48 2.31 6.08
N PHE A 74 -3.99 3.43 5.53
CA PHE A 74 -3.15 4.38 6.24
C PHE A 74 -4.00 5.59 6.56
N ARG A 75 -4.17 5.88 7.85
CA ARG A 75 -4.76 7.15 8.29
C ARG A 75 -3.63 8.13 8.51
N LEU A 76 -3.70 9.30 7.88
CA LEU A 76 -2.71 10.36 7.88
C LEU A 76 -3.38 11.65 8.37
N GLY A 77 -3.77 11.68 9.65
CA GLY A 77 -4.62 12.75 10.18
C GLY A 77 -6.07 12.64 9.68
N LEU A 78 -6.50 13.58 8.83
CA LEU A 78 -7.87 13.63 8.27
C LEU A 78 -8.02 12.86 6.95
N CYS A 79 -6.91 12.40 6.35
CA CYS A 79 -6.92 11.63 5.13
C CYS A 79 -6.74 10.15 5.45
N GLU A 80 -7.57 9.29 4.87
CA GLU A 80 -7.34 7.85 4.84
C GLU A 80 -7.04 7.44 3.41
N VAL A 81 -5.95 6.68 3.23
CA VAL A 81 -5.52 6.20 1.92
C VAL A 81 -5.34 4.69 1.97
N LEU A 82 -6.00 4.00 1.04
CA LEU A 82 -5.77 2.57 0.82
C LEU A 82 -4.47 2.43 0.05
N VAL A 83 -3.55 1.64 0.58
CA VAL A 83 -2.31 1.26 -0.08
C VAL A 83 -2.35 -0.23 -0.36
N ARG A 84 -2.06 -0.60 -1.59
CA ARG A 84 -1.97 -1.99 -2.05
C ARG A 84 -0.54 -2.26 -2.48
N VAL A 85 0.00 -3.43 -2.16
CA VAL A 85 1.35 -3.86 -2.54
C VAL A 85 1.34 -5.31 -3.02
N ARG A 86 2.20 -5.63 -3.97
CA ARG A 86 2.57 -7.01 -4.33
C ARG A 86 4.05 -7.12 -4.63
N ARG A 87 4.54 -8.36 -4.72
CA ARG A 87 5.88 -8.67 -5.26
C ARG A 87 5.80 -8.88 -6.77
N GLU A 88 6.71 -8.26 -7.52
CA GLU A 88 6.81 -8.41 -8.97
C GLU A 88 8.27 -8.27 -9.45
N GLY A 89 8.83 -9.37 -9.96
CA GLY A 89 10.19 -9.39 -10.50
C GLY A 89 11.27 -9.00 -9.48
N GLY A 90 11.15 -9.45 -8.23
CA GLY A 90 12.08 -9.13 -7.13
C GLY A 90 11.79 -7.81 -6.42
N ALA A 91 11.08 -6.88 -7.06
CA ALA A 91 10.68 -5.61 -6.47
C ALA A 91 9.32 -5.69 -5.75
N PHE A 92 9.04 -4.66 -4.98
CA PHE A 92 7.68 -4.32 -4.55
C PHE A 92 7.07 -3.32 -5.52
N VAL A 93 5.84 -3.60 -5.94
CA VAL A 93 5.01 -2.66 -6.69
C VAL A 93 3.79 -2.34 -5.85
N GLY A 94 3.44 -1.07 -5.79
CA GLY A 94 2.30 -0.62 -5.00
C GLY A 94 1.46 0.45 -5.67
N GLU A 95 0.22 0.53 -5.20
CA GLU A 95 -0.79 1.49 -5.62
C GLU A 95 -1.35 2.18 -4.38
N TYR A 96 -1.71 3.45 -4.51
CA TYR A 96 -2.35 4.20 -3.43
C TYR A 96 -3.21 5.34 -3.98
N GLY A 97 -4.22 5.73 -3.20
CA GLY A 97 -5.12 6.82 -3.58
C GLY A 97 -5.82 6.56 -4.94
N GLN A 98 -6.02 7.62 -5.73
CA GLN A 98 -6.69 7.55 -7.03
C GLN A 98 -5.70 7.28 -8.17
N GLY A 99 -5.16 6.06 -8.23
CA GLY A 99 -4.33 5.60 -9.35
C GLY A 99 -2.85 6.00 -9.29
N LEU A 100 -2.36 6.43 -8.12
CA LEU A 100 -0.94 6.66 -7.91
C LEU A 100 -0.23 5.32 -7.68
N SER A 101 1.03 5.22 -8.12
CA SER A 101 1.80 4.00 -7.99
C SER A 101 3.25 4.25 -7.57
N PHE A 102 3.87 3.19 -7.06
CA PHE A 102 5.30 3.14 -6.76
C PHE A 102 5.90 1.79 -7.14
N ARG A 103 7.21 1.80 -7.33
CA ARG A 103 8.05 0.61 -7.42
C ARG A 103 9.26 0.81 -6.52
N LEU A 104 9.56 -0.20 -5.70
CA LEU A 104 10.69 -0.23 -4.77
C LEU A 104 11.48 -1.51 -5.00
N GLU A 105 12.75 -1.39 -5.37
CA GLU A 105 13.64 -2.54 -5.56
C GLU A 105 14.07 -3.15 -4.21
N ASP A 106 14.18 -2.31 -3.17
CA ASP A 106 14.50 -2.72 -1.81
C ASP A 106 13.77 -1.88 -0.75
N MET A 107 13.94 -2.25 0.53
CA MET A 107 13.34 -1.59 1.69
C MET A 107 14.37 -0.72 2.46
N GLY A 108 15.33 -0.13 1.76
CA GLY A 108 16.28 0.80 2.36
C GLY A 108 15.56 1.99 2.99
N GLU A 109 16.07 2.46 4.13
CA GLU A 109 15.45 3.55 4.90
C GLU A 109 15.27 4.82 4.06
N ASP A 110 16.30 5.22 3.30
CA ASP A 110 16.24 6.39 2.42
C ASP A 110 15.17 6.25 1.33
N ALA A 111 15.03 5.07 0.75
CA ALA A 111 14.03 4.80 -0.28
C ALA A 111 12.61 4.87 0.30
N LEU A 112 12.41 4.32 1.51
CA LEU A 112 11.13 4.39 2.22
C LEU A 112 10.77 5.82 2.64
N ILE A 113 11.73 6.61 3.14
CA ILE A 113 11.52 8.02 3.49
C ILE A 113 11.20 8.84 2.22
N ALA A 114 11.92 8.60 1.13
CA ALA A 114 11.66 9.26 -0.15
C ALA A 114 10.25 8.93 -0.66
N LEU A 115 9.84 7.66 -0.60
CA LEU A 115 8.48 7.23 -0.94
C LEU A 115 7.44 7.89 -0.04
N ALA A 116 7.61 7.85 1.28
CA ALA A 116 6.67 8.46 2.23
C ALA A 116 6.48 9.95 1.96
N ARG A 117 7.56 10.70 1.75
CA ARG A 117 7.51 12.13 1.40
C ARG A 117 6.82 12.36 0.06
N ARG A 118 7.09 11.51 -0.93
CA ARG A 118 6.40 11.58 -2.23
C ARG A 118 4.91 11.33 -2.06
N MET A 119 4.50 10.29 -1.36
CA MET A 119 3.08 9.99 -1.10
C MET A 119 2.36 11.16 -0.45
N LEU A 120 2.97 11.80 0.57
CA LEU A 120 2.37 12.97 1.21
C LEU A 120 2.19 14.15 0.24
N ARG A 121 3.18 14.39 -0.64
CA ARG A 121 3.06 15.42 -1.68
C ARG A 121 1.98 15.09 -2.70
N ASP A 122 1.97 13.86 -3.20
CA ASP A 122 1.01 13.40 -4.21
C ASP A 122 -0.43 13.48 -3.66
N LEU A 123 -0.65 13.05 -2.41
CA LEU A 123 -1.96 13.18 -1.75
C LEU A 123 -2.35 14.64 -1.48
N THR A 124 -1.40 15.49 -1.10
CA THR A 124 -1.67 16.93 -0.94
C THR A 124 -2.10 17.56 -2.26
N ALA A 125 -1.45 17.18 -3.38
CA ALA A 125 -1.78 17.67 -4.71
C ALA A 125 -3.21 17.30 -5.13
N VAL A 126 -3.67 16.07 -4.86
CA VAL A 126 -5.05 15.65 -5.14
C VAL A 126 -6.08 16.60 -4.52
N TYR A 127 -5.89 16.99 -3.26
CA TYR A 127 -6.81 17.92 -2.59
C TYR A 127 -6.62 19.39 -3.03
N ALA A 128 -5.39 19.80 -3.36
CA ALA A 128 -5.08 21.16 -3.79
C ALA A 128 -5.54 21.45 -5.23
N GLU A 129 -5.45 20.49 -6.15
CA GLU A 129 -5.92 20.60 -7.53
C GLU A 129 -7.45 20.64 -7.62
N THR A 130 -8.14 20.02 -6.66
CA THR A 130 -9.61 20.16 -6.53
C THR A 130 -10.01 21.60 -6.13
N ALA A 131 -9.06 22.44 -5.68
CA ALA A 131 -9.31 23.77 -5.13
C ALA A 131 -9.13 24.95 -6.11
N GLY A 132 -9.09 24.77 -7.45
CA GLY A 132 -9.17 25.93 -8.35
C GLY A 132 -9.54 25.68 -9.83
N PRO A 133 -10.13 26.67 -10.54
CA PRO A 133 -10.58 27.99 -10.09
C PRO A 133 -12.11 28.07 -9.96
N GLY A 134 -12.58 28.47 -8.78
CA GLY A 134 -13.92 29.04 -8.62
C GLY A 134 -14.02 30.32 -9.44
N SER A 135 -14.55 30.19 -10.66
CA SER A 135 -15.10 31.28 -11.44
C SER A 135 -16.30 31.86 -10.69
N GLY A 136 -16.00 32.70 -9.70
CA GLY A 136 -16.94 33.63 -9.09
C GLY A 136 -16.99 34.90 -9.92
N ALA A 137 -17.33 34.79 -11.20
CA ALA A 137 -17.94 35.90 -11.93
C ALA A 137 -19.39 35.98 -11.45
N LEU A 138 -19.63 36.77 -10.40
CA LEU A 138 -20.95 37.26 -10.09
C LEU A 138 -21.02 38.70 -10.59
N ASN A 139 -21.90 38.87 -11.59
CA ASN A 139 -22.44 40.16 -12.01
C ASN A 139 -23.03 40.94 -10.83
#